data_AF-A0A7W2N1C3-F1
#
_entry.id   AF-A0A7W2N1C3-F1
#
_cell.length_a   1.000
_cell.length_b   1.000
_cell.length_c   1.000
_cell.angle_alpha   90.00
_cell.angle_beta   90.00
_cell.angle_gamma   90.00
#
_symmetry.space_group_name_H-M   'P 1'
#
loop_
_entity.id
_entity.type
_entity.pdbx_description
1 polymer ?
#
loop_
_entity_poly.entity_id
_entity_poly.type
_entity_poly.pdbx_seq_one_letter_code
_entity_poly.pdbx_strand_id
1 'polypeptide(L)'
;MAKHEDVSQEKPASEANEINKVARRLKLWTNRPDQMNTKILSAYLKLASKEGKVTEEQLKQEVSEESSFDSNFTQMRIIADRNHGKVFSIDNGEVTIWEPIKQYVDTFKTNSGL
;
A
#
# COMPACT_ATOMS: atom_id res chain seq x y z
N MET A 1 -3.90 48.00 4.96
CA MET A 1 -2.67 47.29 4.55
C MET A 1 -2.90 45.81 4.76
N ALA A 2 -2.58 45.00 3.75
CA ALA A 2 -3.14 43.69 3.48
C ALA A 2 -2.78 42.61 4.54
N LYS A 3 -3.75 41.72 4.78
CA LYS A 3 -3.57 40.45 5.50
C LYS A 3 -2.70 39.55 4.61
N HIS A 4 -1.56 39.11 5.12
CA HIS A 4 -0.80 38.04 4.48
C HIS A 4 -1.57 36.73 4.71
N GLU A 5 -2.18 36.22 3.65
CA GLU A 5 -2.71 34.86 3.59
C GLU A 5 -1.54 33.89 3.56
N ASP A 6 -1.46 33.03 4.58
CA ASP A 6 -0.65 31.81 4.56
C ASP A 6 -1.30 30.82 3.59
N VAL A 7 -0.92 30.92 2.32
CA VAL A 7 -1.26 29.91 1.32
C VAL A 7 -0.13 28.89 1.32
N SER A 8 -0.24 27.90 2.20
CA SER A 8 0.55 26.67 2.15
C SER A 8 0.26 25.96 0.81
N GLN A 9 1.08 26.23 -0.20
CA GLN A 9 1.00 25.56 -1.49
C GLN A 9 1.51 24.12 -1.34
N GLU A 10 0.58 23.16 -1.22
CA GLU A 10 0.88 21.73 -1.25
C GLU A 10 1.57 21.38 -2.58
N LYS A 11 2.84 20.98 -2.53
CA LYS A 11 3.52 20.41 -3.70
C LYS A 11 2.91 19.03 -3.97
N PRO A 12 2.54 18.68 -5.21
CA PRO A 12 2.09 17.34 -5.52
C PRO A 12 3.19 16.34 -5.10
N ALA A 13 2.79 15.31 -4.34
CA ALA A 13 3.70 14.25 -3.94
C ALA A 13 4.35 13.64 -5.19
N SER A 14 5.66 13.84 -5.35
CA SER A 14 6.40 13.24 -6.45
C SER A 14 6.46 11.72 -6.28
N GLU A 15 6.52 11.00 -7.40
CA GLU A 15 6.67 9.55 -7.41
C GLU A 15 7.87 9.08 -6.56
N ALA A 16 9.00 9.78 -6.64
CA ALA A 16 10.17 9.52 -5.82
C ALA A 16 9.89 9.65 -4.31
N ASN A 17 9.11 10.67 -3.90
CA ASN A 17 8.72 10.83 -2.50
C ASN A 17 7.83 9.68 -2.04
N GLU A 18 6.94 9.20 -2.92
CA GLU A 18 6.07 8.07 -2.63
C GLU A 18 6.84 6.76 -2.48
N ILE A 19 7.78 6.48 -3.39
CA ILE A 19 8.66 5.30 -3.33
C ILE A 19 9.42 5.28 -1.99
N ASN A 20 10.02 6.42 -1.60
CA ASN A 20 10.74 6.55 -0.33
C ASN A 20 9.81 6.35 0.89
N LYS A 21 8.57 6.87 0.81
CA LYS A 21 7.55 6.67 1.85
C LYS A 21 7.22 5.18 2.01
N VAL A 22 6.99 4.47 0.92
CA VAL A 22 6.67 3.04 0.92
C VAL A 22 7.83 2.22 1.46
N ALA A 23 9.06 2.47 1.00
CA ALA A 23 10.25 1.76 1.48
C ALA A 23 10.42 1.86 3.01
N ARG A 24 10.17 3.04 3.59
CA ARG A 24 10.18 3.24 5.05
C ARG A 24 9.05 2.48 5.75
N ARG A 25 7.85 2.46 5.18
CA ARG A 25 6.68 1.79 5.77
C ARG A 25 6.83 0.28 5.76
N LEU A 26 7.31 -0.32 4.68
CA LEU A 26 7.52 -1.76 4.59
C LEU A 26 8.47 -2.27 5.68
N LYS A 27 9.55 -1.54 5.98
CA LYS A 27 10.44 -1.84 7.13
C LYS A 27 9.71 -1.84 8.48
N LEU A 28 8.76 -0.92 8.68
CA LEU A 28 7.97 -0.86 9.91
C LEU A 28 6.91 -1.98 9.97
N TRP A 29 6.27 -2.28 8.84
CA TRP A 29 5.19 -3.27 8.74
C TRP A 29 5.66 -4.69 8.99
N THR A 30 6.90 -5.02 8.65
CA THR A 30 7.52 -6.34 8.98
C THR A 30 7.37 -6.69 10.47
N ASN A 31 7.41 -5.69 11.36
CA ASN A 31 7.31 -5.89 12.80
C ASN A 31 5.90 -5.58 13.36
N ARG A 32 4.89 -5.43 12.49
CA ARG A 32 3.52 -5.04 12.86
C ARG A 32 2.49 -5.88 12.10
N PRO A 33 2.46 -7.21 12.31
CA PRO A 33 1.60 -8.13 11.57
C PRO A 33 0.10 -7.84 11.75
N ASP A 34 -0.29 -7.23 12.87
CA ASP A 34 -1.71 -6.97 13.18
C ASP A 34 -2.27 -5.73 12.46
N GLN A 35 -1.42 -4.87 11.88
CA GLN A 35 -1.90 -3.71 11.14
C GLN A 35 -2.59 -4.14 9.85
N MET A 36 -3.74 -3.52 9.56
CA MET A 36 -4.56 -3.84 8.39
C MET A 36 -3.77 -3.77 7.07
N ASN A 37 -2.94 -2.75 6.88
CA ASN A 37 -2.05 -2.65 5.71
C ASN A 37 -1.04 -3.81 5.59
N THR A 38 -0.47 -4.28 6.71
CA THR A 38 0.40 -5.47 6.77
C THR A 38 -0.38 -6.73 6.43
N LYS A 39 -1.60 -6.90 6.98
CA LYS A 39 -2.49 -8.03 6.69
C LYS A 39 -2.84 -8.09 5.21
N ILE A 40 -3.24 -6.97 4.62
CA ILE A 40 -3.56 -6.85 3.19
C ILE A 40 -2.37 -7.24 2.31
N LEU A 41 -1.17 -6.69 2.56
CA LEU A 41 0.01 -7.05 1.78
C LEU A 41 0.38 -8.53 1.93
N SER A 42 0.30 -9.06 3.15
CA SER A 42 0.61 -10.47 3.43
C SER A 42 -0.39 -11.42 2.76
N ALA A 43 -1.68 -11.09 2.79
CA ALA A 43 -2.73 -11.84 2.11
C ALA A 43 -2.52 -11.84 0.59
N TYR A 44 -2.21 -10.68 0.00
CA TYR A 44 -1.90 -10.57 -1.42
C TYR A 44 -0.73 -11.49 -1.81
N LEU A 45 0.38 -11.44 -1.06
CA LEU A 45 1.56 -12.26 -1.37
C LEU A 45 1.27 -13.76 -1.28
N LYS A 46 0.44 -14.19 -0.33
CA LYS A 46 0.00 -15.58 -0.19
C LYS A 46 -0.88 -16.00 -1.36
N LEU A 47 -1.89 -15.21 -1.70
CA LEU A 47 -2.82 -15.50 -2.82
C LEU A 47 -2.07 -15.53 -4.15
N ALA A 48 -1.24 -14.52 -4.43
CA ALA A 48 -0.46 -14.44 -5.67
C ALA A 48 0.47 -15.65 -5.85
N SER A 49 1.04 -16.19 -4.76
CA SER A 49 1.87 -17.40 -4.82
C SER A 49 1.10 -18.68 -5.14
N LYS A 50 -0.20 -18.72 -4.84
CA LYS A 50 -1.07 -19.89 -5.01
C LYS A 50 -1.85 -19.87 -6.32
N GLU A 51 -2.40 -18.71 -6.67
CA GLU A 51 -3.41 -18.55 -7.73
C GLU A 51 -2.90 -17.75 -8.94
N GLY A 52 -1.75 -17.08 -8.80
CA GLY A 52 -1.15 -16.22 -9.81
C GLY A 52 -1.86 -14.87 -9.93
N LYS A 53 -3.19 -14.87 -10.13
CA LYS A 53 -4.02 -13.66 -10.24
C LYS A 53 -4.78 -13.39 -8.96
N VAL A 54 -4.84 -12.13 -8.56
CA VAL A 54 -5.54 -11.70 -7.34
C VAL A 54 -6.48 -10.54 -7.68
N THR A 55 -7.74 -10.65 -7.27
CA THR A 55 -8.73 -9.57 -7.34
C THR A 55 -8.90 -8.88 -5.99
N GLU A 56 -9.46 -7.67 -5.99
CA GLU A 56 -9.79 -6.96 -4.75
C GLU A 56 -10.79 -7.74 -3.90
N GLU A 57 -11.75 -8.43 -4.53
CA GLU A 57 -12.74 -9.26 -3.84
C GLU A 57 -12.11 -10.46 -3.13
N GLN A 58 -11.22 -11.20 -3.81
CA GLN A 58 -10.46 -12.30 -3.19
C GLN A 58 -9.61 -11.78 -2.02
N LEU A 59 -8.97 -10.62 -2.20
CA LEU A 59 -8.14 -10.03 -1.15
C LEU A 59 -8.98 -9.61 0.07
N LYS A 60 -10.17 -9.06 -0.15
CA LYS A 60 -11.11 -8.70 0.92
C LYS A 60 -11.61 -9.94 1.67
N GLN A 61 -11.92 -11.02 0.94
CA GLN A 61 -12.33 -12.29 1.54
C GLN A 61 -11.21 -12.90 2.41
N GLU A 62 -9.96 -12.89 1.93
CA GLU A 62 -8.80 -13.44 2.65
C GLU A 62 -8.45 -12.67 3.93
N VAL A 63 -8.61 -11.35 3.93
CA VAL A 63 -8.32 -10.48 5.09
C VAL A 63 -9.49 -10.44 6.10
N SER A 64 -10.61 -11.10 5.79
CA SER A 64 -11.92 -11.07 6.49
C SER A 64 -12.69 -9.75 6.39
N GLU A 65 -13.99 -9.75 6.71
CA GLU A 65 -14.88 -8.57 6.72
C GLU A 65 -14.54 -7.54 7.83
N GLU A 66 -13.25 -7.36 8.13
CA GLU A 66 -12.82 -6.24 8.96
C GLU A 66 -13.24 -4.94 8.28
N SER A 67 -14.05 -4.15 8.98
CA SER A 67 -14.66 -2.90 8.50
C SER A 67 -13.65 -1.84 8.01
N SER A 68 -12.35 -2.04 8.25
CA SER A 68 -11.29 -1.13 7.85
C SER A 68 -10.59 -1.49 6.54
N PHE A 69 -10.90 -2.62 5.89
CA PHE A 69 -10.27 -3.04 4.63
C PHE A 69 -10.37 -1.97 3.55
N ASP A 70 -11.58 -1.53 3.20
CA ASP A 70 -11.83 -0.66 2.04
C ASP A 70 -11.04 0.67 2.13
N SER A 71 -11.01 1.25 3.34
CA SER A 71 -10.29 2.50 3.59
C SER A 71 -8.76 2.32 3.58
N ASN A 72 -8.24 1.20 4.10
CA ASN A 72 -6.82 0.89 4.07
C ASN A 72 -6.35 0.59 2.64
N PHE A 73 -7.10 -0.26 1.92
CA PHE A 73 -6.77 -0.65 0.57
C PHE A 73 -6.78 0.55 -0.39
N THR A 74 -7.77 1.44 -0.26
CA THR A 74 -7.79 2.71 -1.01
C THR A 74 -6.54 3.56 -0.74
N GLN A 75 -6.14 3.71 0.52
CA GLN A 75 -4.91 4.42 0.89
C GLN A 75 -3.62 3.73 0.43
N MET A 76 -3.68 2.46 0.06
CA MET A 76 -2.58 1.69 -0.53
C MET A 76 -2.57 1.72 -2.07
N ARG A 77 -3.54 2.35 -2.72
CA ARG A 77 -3.64 2.44 -4.19
C ARG A 77 -3.28 3.81 -4.76
N ILE A 78 -3.43 4.86 -3.96
CA ILE A 78 -3.28 6.25 -4.38
C ILE A 78 -1.93 6.83 -3.96
N ILE A 79 -1.43 7.81 -4.72
CA ILE A 79 -0.34 8.70 -4.30
C ILE A 79 -1.00 9.94 -3.67
N ALA A 80 -0.80 10.14 -2.38
CA ALA A 80 -1.28 11.32 -1.65
C ALA A 80 -0.42 11.56 -0.40
N ASP A 81 -0.39 12.79 0.11
CA ASP A 81 0.42 13.13 1.29
C ASP A 81 0.04 12.30 2.52
N ARG A 82 -1.27 12.16 2.77
CA ARG A 82 -1.83 11.44 3.93
C ARG A 82 -2.46 10.10 3.51
N ASN A 83 -1.61 9.15 3.13
CA ASN A 83 -2.03 7.80 2.72
C ASN A 83 -1.25 6.68 3.44
N HIS A 84 -1.39 5.44 2.99
CA HIS A 84 -0.61 4.30 3.49
C HIS A 84 0.66 4.01 2.70
N GLY A 85 0.97 4.82 1.69
CA GLY A 85 1.95 4.50 0.65
C GLY A 85 1.27 3.71 -0.47
N LYS A 86 1.47 4.11 -1.72
CA LYS A 86 1.00 3.34 -2.89
C LYS A 86 1.78 2.03 -2.96
N VAL A 87 1.07 0.92 -2.76
CA VAL A 87 1.60 -0.45 -2.84
C VAL A 87 1.00 -1.19 -4.02
N PHE A 88 -0.28 -0.92 -4.33
CA PHE A 88 -1.01 -1.65 -5.35
C PHE A 88 -1.36 -0.80 -6.56
N SER A 89 -1.43 -1.47 -7.70
CA SER A 89 -2.12 -1.03 -8.92
C SER A 89 -3.29 -1.96 -9.20
N ILE A 90 -4.27 -1.47 -9.96
CA ILE A 90 -5.36 -2.29 -10.48
C ILE A 90 -5.42 -2.09 -11.98
N ASP A 91 -5.23 -3.17 -12.72
CA ASP A 91 -5.29 -3.19 -14.17
C ASP A 91 -6.26 -4.30 -14.59
N ASN A 92 -7.33 -3.95 -15.32
CA ASN A 92 -8.36 -4.90 -15.75
C ASN A 92 -8.96 -5.77 -14.63
N GLY A 93 -9.10 -5.21 -13.42
CA GLY A 93 -9.64 -5.92 -12.24
C GLY A 93 -8.64 -6.80 -11.50
N GLU A 94 -7.40 -6.89 -11.98
CA GLU A 94 -6.30 -7.60 -11.33
C GLU A 94 -5.50 -6.64 -10.45
N VAL A 95 -5.29 -7.03 -9.19
CA VAL A 95 -4.45 -6.32 -8.24
C VAL A 95 -3.00 -6.74 -8.47
N THR A 96 -2.10 -5.77 -8.63
CA THR A 96 -0.66 -6.02 -8.82
C THR A 96 0.16 -5.14 -7.88
N ILE A 97 1.41 -5.54 -7.60
CA ILE A 97 2.37 -4.67 -6.92
C ILE A 97 2.71 -3.52 -7.86
N TRP A 98 2.70 -2.30 -7.33
CA TRP A 98 3.15 -1.13 -8.06
C TRP A 98 4.65 -1.25 -8.39
N GLU A 99 4.98 -1.33 -9.68
CA GLU A 99 6.30 -1.72 -10.16
C GLU A 99 7.49 -1.02 -9.49
N PRO A 100 7.48 0.32 -9.27
CA PRO A 100 8.64 1.02 -8.70
C PRO A 100 9.06 0.55 -7.30
N ILE A 101 8.18 -0.12 -6.55
CA ILE A 101 8.45 -0.58 -5.19
C ILE A 101 8.72 -2.08 -5.08
N LYS A 102 8.69 -2.83 -6.19
CA LYS A 102 8.73 -4.30 -6.20
C LYS A 102 9.88 -4.87 -5.37
N GLN A 103 11.08 -4.32 -5.51
CA GLN A 103 12.27 -4.71 -4.72
C GLN A 103 12.07 -4.60 -3.19
N TYR A 104 11.33 -3.59 -2.74
CA TYR A 104 11.06 -3.39 -1.32
C TYR A 104 10.00 -4.37 -0.81
N VAL A 105 9.05 -4.76 -1.66
CA VAL A 105 8.07 -5.80 -1.37
C VAL A 105 8.74 -7.18 -1.27
N ASP A 106 9.69 -7.48 -2.16
CA ASP A 106 10.48 -8.72 -2.10
C ASP A 106 11.30 -8.80 -0.79
N THR A 107 11.85 -7.67 -0.35
CA THR A 107 12.53 -7.55 0.96
C THR A 107 11.56 -7.74 2.13
N PHE A 108 10.38 -7.11 2.07
CA PHE A 108 9.33 -7.29 3.09
C PHE A 108 8.94 -8.77 3.20
N LYS A 109 8.68 -9.43 2.08
CA LYS A 109 8.31 -10.85 2.01
C LYS A 109 9.35 -11.72 2.74
N THR A 110 10.63 -11.53 2.40
CA THR A 110 11.76 -12.25 2.99
C THR A 110 11.83 -12.03 4.51
N ASN A 111 11.73 -10.77 4.96
CA ASN A 111 11.83 -10.45 6.39
C ASN A 111 10.61 -10.89 7.19
N SER A 112 9.45 -11.07 6.55
CA SER A 112 8.21 -11.53 7.16
C SER A 112 8.02 -13.05 7.13
N GLY A 113 8.96 -13.81 6.54
CA GLY A 113 8.88 -15.27 6.46
C GLY A 113 7.72 -15.78 5.58
N LEU A 114 7.37 -15.04 4.53
CA LEU A 114 6.30 -15.34 3.56
C LEU A 114 6.83 -15.91 2.24
#